data_AF-A0A183GNT7-F1
#
_entry.id   AF-A0A183GNT7-F1
#
_cell.length_a   1.000
_cell.length_b   1.000
_cell.length_c   1.000
_cell.angle_alpha   90.00
_cell.angle_beta   90.00
_cell.angle_gamma   90.00
#
_symmetry.space_group_name_H-M   'P 1'
#
loop_
_entity.id
_entity.type
_entity.pdbx_description
1 polymer ?
#
loop_
_entity_poly.entity_id
_entity_poly.type
_entity_poly.pdbx_seq_one_letter_code
_entity_poly.pdbx_strand_id
1 'polypeptide(L)'
;MMTVKLLLEKAIGANNVFLTIAKAMTRVGLKFETFFTLSLQVSEGKAKAPGEAPRYAYLLPELCYPTGLTDAMRKDFKHMKELSQYTRLDPEKRRQSTERLLNTIHGNERCCALLERWGIHLDRQLVSFQSRELEAEKLFGTAPQPYVGMRAEWAKSIRTHGNFRYKHLTNWVVIAPDNADGNRLSSIFIEEVRTVGNAMSIQVNYPIRVHCRDVSARAYREAINDAMSRVSAENSVVLALIQIIVKVRELNFRYKHLTNWVVIAPDNADGNRLSSIFIEEVRTVGNAMSIQVNYPIRVHCRDVSARAYREAINDAMSRMKRTMIVGYDLYHDSTLRGKTIGACVATMDPEYTVFYSQTRPHENPTELGTNLGFFIRSGFLMLLIL
;
A
#
# COMPACT_ATOMS: atom_id res chain seq x y z
N MET A 1 -6.87 -30.44 -21.90
CA MET A 1 -6.95 -31.13 -20.60
C MET A 1 -6.67 -32.60 -20.83
N MET A 2 -5.69 -33.17 -20.12
CA MET A 2 -5.42 -34.61 -20.21
C MET A 2 -6.36 -35.33 -19.24
N THR A 3 -7.21 -36.21 -19.75
CA THR A 3 -8.08 -37.04 -18.91
C THR A 3 -7.31 -38.27 -18.43
N VAL A 4 -7.77 -38.86 -17.34
CA VAL A 4 -7.19 -40.12 -16.84
C VAL A 4 -7.25 -41.21 -17.92
N LYS A 5 -8.37 -41.30 -18.65
CA LYS A 5 -8.51 -42.28 -19.75
C LYS A 5 -7.38 -42.13 -20.78
N LEU A 6 -7.10 -40.91 -21.21
CA LEU A 6 -6.04 -40.63 -22.20
C LEU A 6 -4.63 -40.87 -21.63
N LEU A 7 -4.41 -40.62 -20.34
CA LEU A 7 -3.14 -40.96 -19.67
C LEU A 7 -2.93 -42.48 -19.65
N LEU A 8 -3.95 -43.24 -19.30
CA LEU A 8 -3.89 -44.71 -19.23
C LEU A 8 -3.71 -45.33 -20.62
N GLU A 9 -4.37 -44.78 -21.65
CA GLU A 9 -4.20 -45.17 -23.05
C GLU A 9 -2.82 -44.80 -23.62
N LYS A 10 -2.14 -43.79 -23.07
CA LYS A 10 -0.75 -43.47 -23.45
C LYS A 10 0.31 -44.21 -22.62
N ALA A 11 -0.08 -44.73 -21.45
CA ALA A 11 0.80 -45.46 -20.54
C ALA A 11 0.81 -46.98 -20.79
N ILE A 12 0.42 -47.43 -21.99
CA ILE A 12 0.37 -48.84 -22.40
C ILE A 12 1.72 -49.51 -22.08
N GLY A 13 1.74 -50.30 -21.01
CA GLY A 13 2.93 -51.00 -20.50
C GLY A 13 3.22 -50.80 -19.00
N ALA A 14 2.67 -49.77 -18.35
CA ALA A 14 2.96 -49.46 -16.94
C ALA A 14 1.82 -49.84 -15.99
N ASN A 15 1.66 -51.14 -15.69
CA ASN A 15 0.76 -51.66 -14.63
C ASN A 15 0.88 -50.92 -13.28
N ASN A 16 2.02 -50.28 -13.05
CA ASN A 16 2.33 -49.55 -11.83
C ASN A 16 1.54 -48.25 -11.65
N VAL A 17 1.15 -47.58 -12.75
CA VAL A 17 0.43 -46.29 -12.68
C VAL A 17 -1.01 -46.50 -12.21
N PHE A 18 -1.70 -47.48 -12.80
CA PHE A 18 -3.07 -47.84 -12.42
C PHE A 18 -3.15 -48.30 -10.96
N LEU A 19 -2.22 -49.16 -10.52
CA LEU A 19 -2.19 -49.66 -9.15
C LEU A 19 -1.86 -48.57 -8.13
N THR A 20 -0.97 -47.63 -8.46
CA THR A 20 -0.61 -46.51 -7.57
C THR A 20 -1.77 -45.56 -7.40
N ILE A 21 -2.47 -45.23 -8.49
CA ILE A 21 -3.66 -44.39 -8.47
C ILE A 21 -4.80 -45.06 -7.69
N ALA A 22 -5.08 -46.34 -7.97
CA ALA A 22 -6.11 -47.11 -7.26
C ALA A 22 -5.84 -47.18 -5.75
N LYS A 23 -4.59 -47.42 -5.34
CA LYS A 23 -4.18 -47.41 -3.93
C LYS A 23 -4.33 -46.04 -3.26
N ALA A 24 -4.01 -44.96 -3.97
CA ALA A 24 -4.23 -43.60 -3.46
C ALA A 24 -5.72 -43.31 -3.26
N MET A 25 -6.58 -43.79 -4.17
CA MET A 25 -8.04 -43.59 -4.10
C MET A 25 -8.69 -44.36 -2.95
N THR A 26 -8.29 -45.61 -2.69
CA THR A 26 -8.82 -46.39 -1.56
C THR A 26 -8.53 -45.70 -0.22
N ARG A 27 -7.38 -45.02 -0.11
CA ARG A 27 -7.02 -44.25 1.10
C ARG A 27 -7.88 -43.00 1.32
N VAL A 28 -8.53 -42.49 0.27
CA VAL A 28 -9.31 -41.23 0.33
C VAL A 28 -10.81 -41.48 0.12
N GLY A 29 -11.24 -42.73 -0.07
CA GLY A 29 -12.67 -43.12 -0.10
C GLY A 29 -13.40 -42.79 -1.41
N LEU A 30 -12.70 -42.53 -2.51
CA LEU A 30 -13.30 -42.21 -3.81
C LEU A 30 -13.70 -43.49 -4.58
N LYS A 31 -14.91 -43.52 -5.15
CA LYS A 31 -15.40 -44.62 -5.99
C LYS A 31 -14.71 -44.60 -7.37
N PHE A 32 -14.41 -45.78 -7.90
CA PHE A 32 -13.61 -45.95 -9.12
C PHE A 32 -14.31 -45.48 -10.41
N GLU A 33 -15.64 -45.51 -10.44
CA GLU A 33 -16.45 -45.28 -11.66
C GLU A 33 -16.51 -43.83 -12.14
N THR A 34 -16.33 -42.85 -11.24
CA THR A 34 -16.32 -41.42 -11.59
C THR A 34 -14.98 -40.95 -12.19
N PHE A 35 -13.96 -41.82 -12.26
CA PHE A 35 -12.56 -41.44 -12.44
C PHE A 35 -12.12 -41.24 -13.90
N PHE A 36 -12.68 -41.99 -14.86
CA PHE A 36 -12.21 -41.95 -16.26
C PHE A 36 -12.48 -40.62 -16.97
N THR A 37 -13.43 -39.84 -16.46
CA THR A 37 -13.81 -38.52 -16.97
C THR A 37 -13.12 -37.37 -16.25
N LEU A 38 -12.41 -37.64 -15.15
CA LEU A 38 -11.71 -36.60 -14.40
C LEU A 38 -10.51 -36.08 -15.17
N SER A 39 -10.30 -34.78 -15.02
CA SER A 39 -9.20 -34.08 -15.65
C SER A 39 -8.03 -33.98 -14.70
N LEU A 40 -6.83 -34.22 -15.20
CA LEU A 40 -5.61 -34.16 -14.41
C LEU A 40 -4.98 -32.76 -14.51
N GLN A 41 -4.47 -32.27 -13.39
CA GLN A 41 -3.54 -31.16 -13.37
C GLN A 41 -2.13 -31.67 -13.72
N VAL A 42 -1.41 -30.95 -14.56
CA VAL A 42 -0.02 -31.28 -14.91
C VAL A 42 0.88 -30.28 -14.23
N SER A 43 1.77 -30.76 -13.36
CA SER A 43 2.80 -29.98 -12.73
C SER A 43 4.15 -30.34 -13.34
N GLU A 44 4.84 -29.34 -13.88
CA GLU A 44 6.18 -29.50 -14.44
C GLU A 44 7.22 -29.22 -13.36
N GLY A 45 7.97 -30.25 -12.96
CA GLY A 45 9.08 -30.12 -12.03
C GLY A 45 10.31 -29.56 -12.72
N LYS A 46 11.09 -28.75 -11.99
CA LYS A 46 12.40 -28.28 -12.47
C LYS A 46 13.32 -29.47 -12.75
N ALA A 47 14.01 -29.45 -13.88
CA ALA A 47 15.08 -30.41 -14.20
C ALA A 47 16.15 -30.36 -13.11
N LYS A 48 16.61 -31.53 -12.64
CA LYS A 48 17.60 -31.60 -11.55
C LYS A 48 19.02 -31.34 -12.04
N ALA A 49 19.26 -31.49 -13.34
CA ALA A 49 20.53 -31.21 -14.00
C ALA A 49 20.30 -30.53 -15.38
N PRO A 50 21.30 -29.77 -15.91
CA PRO A 50 21.23 -29.19 -17.24
C PRO A 50 21.09 -30.29 -18.32
N GLY A 51 20.07 -30.19 -19.17
CA GLY A 51 19.83 -31.14 -20.27
C GLY A 51 18.92 -32.33 -19.94
N GLU A 52 18.49 -32.51 -18.68
CA GLU A 52 17.48 -33.52 -18.34
C GLU A 52 16.09 -33.06 -18.81
N ALA A 53 15.32 -33.98 -19.41
CA ALA A 53 13.94 -33.70 -19.79
C ALA A 53 13.10 -33.30 -18.55
N PRO A 54 12.16 -32.35 -18.68
CA PRO A 54 11.30 -31.95 -17.58
C PRO A 54 10.49 -33.15 -17.06
N ARG A 55 10.41 -33.26 -15.72
CA ARG A 55 9.61 -34.31 -15.08
C ARG A 55 8.19 -33.79 -14.88
N TYR A 56 7.22 -34.51 -15.43
CA TYR A 56 5.81 -34.18 -15.26
C TYR A 56 5.18 -35.01 -14.14
N ALA A 57 4.49 -34.33 -13.22
CA ALA A 57 3.62 -34.94 -12.25
C ALA A 57 2.16 -34.71 -12.65
N TYR A 58 1.38 -35.79 -12.72
CA TYR A 58 -0.05 -35.74 -13.00
C TYR A 58 -0.81 -35.85 -11.68
N LEU A 59 -1.52 -34.79 -11.34
CA LEU A 59 -2.18 -34.61 -10.06
C LEU A 59 -3.69 -34.66 -10.23
N LEU A 60 -4.36 -35.38 -9.33
CA LEU A 60 -5.81 -35.41 -9.25
C LEU A 60 -6.29 -34.12 -8.53
N PRO A 61 -7.09 -33.25 -9.17
CA PRO A 61 -7.52 -31.99 -8.56
C PRO A 61 -8.21 -32.16 -7.20
N GLU A 62 -8.96 -33.25 -7.03
CA GLU A 62 -9.68 -33.60 -5.80
C GLU A 62 -8.72 -33.87 -4.62
N LEU A 63 -7.45 -34.15 -4.89
CA LEU A 63 -6.40 -34.33 -3.88
C LEU A 63 -5.49 -33.10 -3.75
N CYS A 64 -5.74 -32.05 -4.52
CA CYS A 64 -4.92 -30.84 -4.57
C CYS A 64 -5.63 -29.69 -3.88
N TYR A 65 -5.08 -29.26 -2.75
CA TYR A 65 -5.57 -28.07 -2.05
C TYR A 65 -4.72 -26.85 -2.45
N PRO A 66 -5.32 -25.78 -2.98
CA PRO A 66 -4.58 -24.55 -3.22
C PRO A 66 -4.08 -24.01 -1.87
N THR A 67 -2.79 -23.67 -1.81
CA THR A 67 -2.18 -23.09 -0.62
C THR A 67 -2.04 -21.57 -0.77
N GLY A 68 -1.93 -20.86 0.36
CA GLY A 68 -1.89 -19.40 0.39
C GLY A 68 -3.27 -18.76 0.28
N LEU A 69 -3.27 -17.43 0.18
CA LEU A 69 -4.50 -16.63 0.09
C LEU A 69 -4.64 -16.05 -1.31
N THR A 70 -5.78 -16.30 -1.94
CA THR A 70 -6.15 -15.68 -3.23
C THR A 70 -6.39 -14.18 -3.06
N ASP A 71 -6.30 -13.41 -4.14
CA ASP A 71 -6.59 -11.97 -4.11
C ASP A 71 -8.03 -11.67 -3.68
N ALA A 72 -8.98 -12.54 -4.02
CA ALA A 72 -10.36 -12.40 -3.57
C ALA A 72 -10.46 -12.55 -2.05
N MET A 73 -9.78 -13.55 -1.47
CA MET A 73 -9.73 -13.75 -0.01
C MET A 73 -9.00 -12.59 0.69
N ARG A 74 -7.90 -12.09 0.12
CA ARG A 74 -7.16 -10.93 0.66
C ARG A 74 -8.00 -9.65 0.66
N LYS A 75 -8.89 -9.48 -0.33
CA LYS A 75 -9.80 -8.33 -0.44
C LYS A 75 -11.01 -8.45 0.49
N ASP A 76 -11.31 -9.63 1.03
CA ASP A 76 -12.39 -9.81 1.99
C ASP A 76 -11.93 -9.46 3.40
N PHE A 77 -12.37 -8.28 3.86
CA PHE A 77 -12.05 -7.76 5.18
C PHE A 77 -12.50 -8.66 6.34
N LYS A 78 -13.62 -9.39 6.20
CA LYS A 78 -14.11 -10.26 7.27
C LYS A 78 -13.18 -11.45 7.45
N HIS A 79 -12.84 -12.11 6.35
CA HIS A 79 -11.89 -13.22 6.33
C HIS A 79 -10.51 -12.79 6.83
N MET A 80 -9.99 -11.65 6.35
CA MET A 80 -8.68 -11.16 6.80
C MET A 80 -8.66 -10.73 8.27
N LYS A 81 -9.77 -10.19 8.79
CA LYS A 81 -9.89 -9.83 10.22
C LYS A 81 -9.83 -11.08 11.10
N GLU A 82 -10.58 -12.12 10.76
CA GLU A 82 -10.56 -13.40 11.48
C GLU A 82 -9.18 -14.05 11.41
N LEU A 83 -8.60 -14.15 10.21
CA LEU A 83 -7.26 -14.71 10.01
C LEU A 83 -6.18 -13.92 10.78
N SER A 84 -6.32 -12.61 10.91
CA SER A 84 -5.37 -11.77 11.64
C SER A 84 -5.27 -12.13 13.12
N GLN A 85 -6.35 -12.65 13.73
CA GLN A 85 -6.35 -13.07 15.14
C GLN A 85 -5.42 -14.26 15.38
N TYR A 86 -5.22 -15.09 14.37
CA TYR A 86 -4.37 -16.29 14.44
C TYR A 86 -2.95 -16.05 13.90
N THR A 87 -2.78 -15.11 12.97
CA THR A 87 -1.49 -14.84 12.30
C THR A 87 -0.69 -13.71 12.93
N ARG A 88 -1.34 -12.74 13.59
CA ARG A 88 -0.66 -11.65 14.32
C ARG A 88 -0.39 -12.08 15.75
N LEU A 89 0.77 -12.70 15.95
CA LEU A 89 1.26 -13.02 17.29
C LEU A 89 1.79 -11.76 17.96
N ASP A 90 1.24 -11.47 19.14
CA ASP A 90 1.79 -10.52 20.11
C ASP A 90 3.26 -10.87 20.47
N PRO A 91 4.14 -9.88 20.76
CA PRO A 91 5.55 -10.14 21.06
C PRO A 91 5.79 -11.19 22.14
N GLU A 92 4.98 -11.20 23.20
CA GLU A 92 5.13 -12.16 24.30
C GLU A 92 4.72 -13.57 23.87
N LYS A 93 3.62 -13.68 23.11
CA LYS A 93 3.22 -14.97 22.52
C LYS A 93 4.27 -15.51 21.54
N ARG A 94 4.92 -14.62 20.78
CA ARG A 94 6.02 -14.98 19.87
C ARG A 94 7.22 -15.49 20.66
N ARG A 95 7.65 -14.80 21.72
CA ARG A 95 8.73 -15.23 22.63
C ARG A 95 8.47 -16.65 23.16
N GLN A 96 7.29 -16.87 23.75
CA GLN A 96 6.90 -18.17 24.29
C GLN A 96 6.85 -19.27 23.21
N SER A 97 6.36 -18.97 22.01
CA SER A 97 6.33 -19.93 20.91
C SER A 97 7.75 -20.33 20.47
N THR A 98 8.68 -19.37 20.42
CA THR A 98 10.07 -19.63 20.08
C THR A 98 10.76 -20.47 21.17
N GLU A 99 10.54 -20.16 22.45
CA GLU A 99 11.08 -20.96 23.56
C GLU A 99 10.53 -22.38 23.59
N ARG A 100 9.24 -22.58 23.30
CA ARG A 100 8.65 -23.93 23.16
C ARG A 100 9.30 -24.72 22.01
N LEU A 101 9.58 -24.05 20.90
CA LEU A 101 10.28 -24.67 19.78
C LEU A 101 11.71 -25.07 20.18
N LEU A 102 12.46 -24.19 20.85
CA LEU A 102 13.79 -24.50 21.38
C LEU A 102 13.76 -25.72 22.31
N ASN A 103 12.81 -25.75 23.26
CA ASN A 103 12.64 -26.87 24.18
C ASN A 103 12.30 -28.18 23.44
N THR A 104 11.48 -28.09 22.39
CA THR A 104 11.11 -29.25 21.56
C THR A 104 12.31 -29.78 20.76
N ILE A 105 13.15 -28.89 20.23
CA ILE A 105 14.37 -29.28 19.52
C ILE A 105 15.37 -29.93 20.49
N HIS A 106 15.60 -29.32 21.65
CA HIS A 106 16.50 -29.86 22.67
C HIS A 106 16.01 -31.16 23.30
N GLY A 107 14.69 -31.35 23.38
CA GLY A 107 14.08 -32.61 23.84
C GLY A 107 14.12 -33.73 22.81
N ASN A 108 14.57 -33.46 21.57
CA ASN A 108 14.65 -34.45 20.50
C ASN A 108 16.10 -34.84 20.21
N GLU A 109 16.49 -36.03 20.67
CA GLU A 109 17.84 -36.58 20.50
C GLU A 109 18.28 -36.64 19.03
N ARG A 110 17.36 -36.94 18.10
CA ARG A 110 17.69 -37.00 16.67
C ARG A 110 18.05 -35.63 16.11
N CYS A 111 17.35 -34.59 16.56
CA CYS A 111 17.67 -33.21 16.18
C CYS A 111 19.02 -32.77 16.76
N CYS A 112 19.26 -33.08 18.04
CA CYS A 112 20.52 -32.75 18.71
C CYS A 112 21.72 -33.43 18.04
N ALA A 113 21.62 -34.75 17.78
CA ALA A 113 22.66 -35.50 17.11
C ALA A 113 22.92 -35.00 15.68
N LEU A 114 21.90 -34.51 14.97
CA LEU A 114 22.09 -33.89 13.66
C LEU A 114 22.88 -32.59 13.78
N LEU A 115 22.51 -31.69 14.69
CA LEU A 115 23.20 -30.41 14.89
C LEU A 115 24.66 -30.61 15.30
N GLU A 116 24.92 -31.57 16.19
CA GLU A 116 26.26 -31.93 16.66
C GLU A 116 27.17 -32.41 15.51
N ARG A 117 26.65 -33.16 14.54
CA ARG A 117 27.41 -33.57 13.33
C ARG A 117 27.88 -32.38 12.49
N TRP A 118 27.16 -31.26 12.55
CA TRP A 118 27.56 -30.01 11.90
C TRP A 118 28.40 -29.10 12.82
N GLY A 119 28.69 -29.53 14.05
CA GLY A 119 29.36 -28.71 15.07
C GLY A 119 28.51 -27.55 15.58
N ILE A 120 27.19 -27.59 15.35
CA ILE A 120 26.25 -26.52 15.71
C ILE A 120 25.61 -26.85 17.05
N HIS A 121 25.55 -25.86 17.94
CA HIS A 121 24.85 -25.95 19.21
C HIS A 121 23.85 -24.80 19.29
N LEU A 122 22.59 -25.13 19.61
CA LEU A 122 21.57 -24.11 19.85
C LEU A 122 21.62 -23.69 21.32
N ASP A 123 21.53 -22.38 21.56
CA ASP A 123 21.35 -21.86 22.91
C ASP A 123 19.93 -22.19 23.42
N ARG A 124 19.81 -22.45 24.72
CA ARG A 124 18.54 -22.73 25.40
C ARG A 124 17.77 -21.45 25.73
N GLN A 125 18.44 -20.31 25.67
CA GLN A 125 17.85 -19.01 25.96
C GLN A 125 17.86 -18.13 24.72
N LEU A 126 16.89 -17.22 24.65
CA LEU A 126 16.88 -16.20 23.62
C LEU A 126 18.01 -15.21 23.88
N VAL A 127 18.67 -14.78 22.81
CA VAL A 127 19.77 -13.81 22.88
C VAL A 127 19.28 -12.53 23.56
N SER A 128 19.96 -12.17 24.64
CA SER A 128 19.77 -10.89 25.33
C SER A 128 20.88 -9.93 24.90
N PHE A 129 20.52 -8.68 24.66
CA PHE A 129 21.47 -7.64 24.29
C PHE A 129 21.09 -6.33 24.95
N GLN A 130 22.09 -5.51 25.25
CA GLN A 130 21.90 -4.14 25.71
C GLN A 130 21.34 -3.32 24.55
N SER A 131 20.21 -2.67 24.77
CA SER A 131 19.59 -1.76 23.80
C SER A 131 19.53 -0.35 24.38
N ARG A 132 19.25 0.62 23.51
CA ARG A 132 19.09 2.03 23.87
C ARG A 132 17.78 2.52 23.30
N GLU A 133 16.97 3.14 24.16
CA GLU A 133 15.81 3.90 23.73
C GLU A 133 16.27 5.30 23.34
N LEU A 134 15.95 5.72 22.12
CA LEU A 134 16.24 7.08 21.68
C LEU A 134 15.27 8.03 22.35
N GLU A 135 15.76 9.20 22.75
CA GLU A 135 14.90 10.26 23.25
C GLU A 135 13.89 10.67 22.16
N ALA A 136 12.69 11.03 22.58
CA ALA A 136 11.67 11.50 21.66
C ALA A 136 12.09 12.83 21.02
N GLU A 137 12.07 12.88 19.70
CA GLU A 137 12.40 14.09 18.96
C GLU A 137 11.39 15.22 19.24
N LYS A 138 11.91 16.43 19.38
CA LYS A 138 11.11 17.64 19.60
C LYS A 138 10.51 18.13 18.28
N LEU A 139 9.20 18.29 18.28
CA LEU A 139 8.40 18.82 17.18
C LEU A 139 8.02 20.27 17.47
N PHE A 140 7.87 21.06 16.40
CA PHE A 140 7.59 22.48 16.49
C PHE A 140 6.41 22.83 15.58
N GLY A 141 5.48 23.62 16.10
CA GLY A 141 4.35 24.15 15.35
C GLY A 141 4.43 25.67 15.21
N THR A 142 3.28 26.34 15.16
CA THR A 142 3.20 27.81 15.27
C THR A 142 3.38 28.30 16.70
N ALA A 143 3.08 27.47 17.69
CA ALA A 143 3.28 27.79 19.09
C ALA A 143 4.78 27.90 19.41
N PRO A 144 5.17 28.82 20.32
CA PRO A 144 6.59 29.05 20.65
C PRO A 144 7.24 27.89 21.40
N GLN A 145 6.45 26.99 22.00
CA GLN A 145 6.97 25.87 22.79
C GLN A 145 7.02 24.58 21.95
N PRO A 146 8.12 23.80 22.05
CA PRO A 146 8.19 22.48 21.45
C PRO A 146 7.25 21.48 22.11
N TYR A 147 6.93 20.41 21.37
CA TYR A 147 6.20 19.25 21.89
C TYR A 147 6.86 17.95 21.45
N VAL A 148 6.55 16.84 22.12
CA VAL A 148 7.05 15.51 21.77
C VAL A 148 5.90 14.57 21.45
N GLY A 149 6.13 13.63 20.52
CA GLY A 149 5.17 12.57 20.22
C GLY A 149 5.33 11.41 21.18
N MET A 150 4.32 11.11 22.01
CA MET A 150 4.36 9.93 22.86
C MET A 150 4.18 8.68 22.00
N ARG A 151 5.11 7.71 22.08
CA ARG A 151 5.10 6.49 21.25
C ARG A 151 5.01 6.78 19.75
N ALA A 152 5.72 7.83 19.30
CA ALA A 152 5.67 8.32 17.92
C ALA A 152 4.24 8.70 17.44
N GLU A 153 3.39 9.16 18.36
CA GLU A 153 2.06 9.71 18.06
C GLU A 153 2.00 11.17 18.52
N TRP A 154 1.63 12.07 17.62
CA TRP A 154 1.61 13.51 17.89
C TRP A 154 0.40 14.24 17.29
N ALA A 155 -0.56 13.53 16.69
CA ALA A 155 -1.66 14.17 15.98
C ALA A 155 -2.57 14.98 16.92
N LYS A 156 -2.68 14.58 18.20
CA LYS A 156 -3.42 15.34 19.20
C LYS A 156 -2.74 16.66 19.55
N SER A 157 -1.40 16.67 19.61
CA SER A 157 -0.60 17.84 19.98
C SER A 157 -0.62 18.95 18.93
N ILE A 158 -0.95 18.63 17.68
CA ILE A 158 -1.09 19.61 16.59
C ILE A 158 -2.18 20.65 16.90
N ARG A 159 -3.26 20.27 17.61
CA ARG A 159 -4.35 21.21 17.95
C ARG A 159 -3.89 22.33 18.87
N THR A 160 -2.94 22.04 19.76
CA THR A 160 -2.45 22.99 20.75
C THR A 160 -1.20 23.73 20.28
N HIS A 161 -0.35 23.07 19.48
CA HIS A 161 0.92 23.64 19.03
C HIS A 161 0.86 24.21 17.60
N GLY A 162 -0.20 23.93 16.85
CA GLY A 162 -0.36 24.37 15.46
C GLY A 162 0.55 23.64 14.47
N ASN A 163 0.51 24.08 13.21
CA ASN A 163 1.32 23.52 12.13
C ASN A 163 2.57 24.33 11.87
N PHE A 164 3.67 23.66 11.55
CA PHE A 164 4.91 24.34 11.25
C PHE A 164 4.90 25.17 9.96
N ARG A 165 4.39 24.57 8.88
CA ARG A 165 4.26 25.20 7.56
C ARG A 165 2.94 24.79 6.96
N TYR A 166 2.02 25.72 6.82
CA TYR A 166 0.71 25.48 6.23
C TYR A 166 0.46 26.41 5.05
N LYS A 167 -0.48 26.02 4.19
CA LYS A 167 -1.11 26.91 3.21
C LYS A 167 -2.58 27.02 3.55
N HIS A 168 -3.11 28.23 3.43
CA HIS A 168 -4.54 28.45 3.53
C HIS A 168 -5.26 27.79 2.36
N LEU A 169 -6.38 27.14 2.64
CA LEU A 169 -7.23 26.52 1.64
C LEU A 169 -8.24 27.54 1.15
N THR A 170 -7.77 28.50 0.35
CA THR A 170 -8.58 29.64 -0.12
C THR A 170 -9.30 29.36 -1.43
N ASN A 171 -8.66 28.62 -2.35
CA ASN A 171 -9.18 28.30 -3.67
C ASN A 171 -9.23 26.80 -3.87
N TRP A 172 -10.40 26.22 -3.59
CA TRP A 172 -10.62 24.80 -3.74
C TRP A 172 -12.01 24.49 -4.24
N VAL A 173 -12.14 23.30 -4.83
CA VAL A 173 -13.36 22.86 -5.49
C VAL A 173 -13.85 21.60 -4.80
N VAL A 174 -15.17 21.42 -4.76
CA VAL A 174 -15.86 20.20 -4.39
C VAL A 174 -16.76 19.76 -5.53
N ILE A 175 -16.44 18.63 -6.15
CA ILE A 175 -17.27 18.03 -7.20
C ILE A 175 -18.14 16.93 -6.61
N ALA A 176 -19.45 16.93 -6.85
CA ALA A 176 -20.40 15.94 -6.33
C ALA A 176 -21.55 15.64 -7.32
N PRO A 177 -22.21 14.47 -7.29
CA PRO A 177 -23.41 14.21 -8.10
C PRO A 177 -24.54 15.18 -7.78
N ASP A 178 -25.34 15.52 -8.78
CA ASP A 178 -26.54 16.34 -8.64
C ASP A 178 -27.73 15.49 -8.14
N ASN A 179 -27.66 15.07 -6.87
CA ASN A 179 -28.77 14.40 -6.20
C ASN A 179 -28.77 14.70 -4.69
N ALA A 180 -29.83 14.30 -3.99
CA ALA A 180 -30.03 14.61 -2.57
C ALA A 180 -28.85 14.14 -1.68
N ASP A 181 -28.36 12.92 -1.89
CA ASP A 181 -27.18 12.40 -1.18
C ASP A 181 -25.91 13.13 -1.58
N GLY A 182 -25.78 13.43 -2.88
CA GLY A 182 -24.81 14.32 -3.49
C GLY A 182 -24.58 15.60 -2.69
N ASN A 183 -25.68 16.34 -2.54
CA ASN A 183 -25.73 17.62 -1.85
C ASN A 183 -25.50 17.50 -0.35
N ARG A 184 -26.12 16.50 0.28
CA ARG A 184 -26.00 16.28 1.73
C ARG A 184 -24.56 15.92 2.13
N LEU A 185 -23.95 14.93 1.48
CA LEU A 185 -22.62 14.43 1.82
C LEU A 185 -21.53 15.46 1.52
N SER A 186 -21.63 16.18 0.40
CA SER A 186 -20.68 17.25 0.10
C SER A 186 -20.76 18.39 1.11
N SER A 187 -21.96 18.75 1.60
CA SER A 187 -22.10 19.75 2.67
C SER A 187 -21.45 19.27 3.98
N ILE A 188 -21.67 18.03 4.40
CA ILE A 188 -21.06 17.48 5.63
C ILE A 188 -19.53 17.48 5.51
N PHE A 189 -19.00 17.03 4.37
CA PHE A 189 -17.56 17.03 4.12
C PHE A 189 -16.96 18.43 4.22
N ILE A 190 -17.60 19.44 3.61
CA ILE A 190 -17.12 20.82 3.66
C ILE A 190 -17.03 21.31 5.12
N GLU A 191 -18.04 21.03 5.93
CA GLU A 191 -18.04 21.44 7.34
C GLU A 191 -16.98 20.71 8.16
N GLU A 192 -16.71 19.43 7.87
CA GLU A 192 -15.60 18.70 8.49
C GLU A 192 -14.24 19.26 8.07
N VAL A 193 -14.04 19.61 6.79
CA VAL A 193 -12.82 20.27 6.31
C VAL A 193 -12.58 21.56 7.07
N ARG A 194 -13.61 22.38 7.21
CA ARG A 194 -13.54 23.64 7.95
C ARG A 194 -13.26 23.41 9.43
N THR A 195 -13.89 22.40 10.04
CA THR A 195 -13.65 22.02 11.44
C THR A 195 -12.20 21.61 11.67
N VAL A 196 -11.63 20.79 10.78
CA VAL A 196 -10.23 20.38 10.85
C VAL A 196 -9.31 21.57 10.58
N GLY A 197 -9.59 22.38 9.56
CA GLY A 197 -8.85 23.60 9.25
C GLY A 197 -8.76 24.54 10.45
N ASN A 198 -9.90 24.82 11.10
CA ASN A 198 -9.96 25.64 12.32
C ASN A 198 -9.12 25.05 13.45
N ALA A 199 -9.23 23.74 13.71
CA ALA A 199 -8.44 23.05 14.73
C ALA A 199 -6.93 23.07 14.43
N MET A 200 -6.56 23.34 13.18
CA MET A 200 -5.18 23.39 12.68
C MET A 200 -4.71 24.83 12.41
N SER A 201 -5.52 25.85 12.75
CA SER A 201 -5.28 27.26 12.44
C SER A 201 -5.06 27.55 10.94
N ILE A 202 -5.66 26.72 10.08
CA ILE A 202 -5.65 26.87 8.63
C ILE A 202 -6.98 27.51 8.21
N GLN A 203 -6.93 28.73 7.66
CA GLN A 203 -8.09 29.30 6.98
C GLN A 203 -8.56 28.40 5.84
N VAL A 204 -9.83 28.02 5.90
CA VAL A 204 -10.53 27.25 4.86
C VAL A 204 -11.71 28.09 4.38
N ASN A 205 -11.64 28.57 3.14
CA ASN A 205 -12.77 29.26 2.50
C ASN A 205 -13.85 28.26 2.08
N TYR A 206 -15.04 28.74 1.75
CA TYR A 206 -16.05 27.87 1.15
C TYR A 206 -15.63 27.45 -0.27
N PRO A 207 -15.72 26.17 -0.65
CA PRO A 207 -15.26 25.73 -1.96
C PRO A 207 -16.23 26.12 -3.08
N ILE A 208 -15.71 26.12 -4.30
CA ILE A 208 -16.53 26.09 -5.50
C ILE A 208 -17.19 24.71 -5.59
N ARG A 209 -18.52 24.65 -5.49
CA ARG A 209 -19.25 23.39 -5.66
C ARG A 209 -19.61 23.21 -7.13
N VAL A 210 -19.23 22.06 -7.69
CA VAL A 210 -19.57 21.67 -9.06
C VAL A 210 -20.38 20.38 -9.02
N HIS A 211 -21.49 20.37 -9.72
CA HIS A 211 -22.38 19.22 -9.78
C HIS A 211 -22.14 18.40 -11.04
N CYS A 212 -21.94 17.09 -10.86
CA CYS A 212 -21.92 16.12 -11.95
C CYS A 212 -23.35 15.65 -12.24
N ARG A 213 -23.70 15.57 -13.53
CA ARG A 213 -25.01 15.06 -13.96
C ARG A 213 -25.25 13.61 -13.56
N ASP A 214 -24.19 12.80 -13.54
CA ASP A 214 -24.23 11.40 -13.16
C ASP A 214 -22.89 10.91 -12.56
N VAL A 215 -22.79 9.60 -12.31
CA VAL A 215 -21.60 8.95 -11.72
C VAL A 215 -20.59 8.43 -12.77
N SER A 216 -20.72 8.83 -14.03
CA SER A 216 -19.83 8.40 -15.11
C SER A 216 -18.49 9.14 -15.09
N ALA A 217 -17.43 8.50 -15.55
CA ALA A 217 -16.11 9.14 -15.68
C ALA A 217 -16.16 10.37 -16.60
N ARG A 218 -17.04 10.37 -17.61
CA ARG A 218 -17.23 11.51 -18.52
C ARG A 218 -17.82 12.71 -17.77
N ALA A 219 -18.89 12.53 -17.00
CA ALA A 219 -19.49 13.62 -16.24
C ALA A 219 -18.52 14.24 -15.23
N TYR A 220 -17.71 13.41 -14.55
CA TYR A 220 -16.66 13.91 -13.66
C TYR A 220 -15.57 14.69 -14.41
N ARG A 221 -15.17 14.29 -15.64
CA ARG A 221 -14.22 15.07 -16.45
C ARG A 221 -14.80 16.43 -16.87
N GLU A 222 -16.05 16.45 -17.30
CA GLU A 222 -16.73 17.69 -17.67
C GLU A 222 -16.83 18.64 -16.46
N ALA A 223 -17.17 18.12 -15.29
CA ALA A 223 -17.18 18.87 -14.04
C ALA A 223 -15.78 19.35 -13.62
N ILE A 224 -14.72 18.57 -13.84
CA ILE A 224 -13.33 18.99 -13.59
C ILE A 224 -12.96 20.16 -14.51
N ASN A 225 -13.29 20.09 -15.80
CA ASN A 225 -12.99 21.18 -16.72
C ASN A 225 -13.76 22.46 -16.38
N ASP A 226 -15.05 22.32 -16.01
CA ASP A 226 -15.87 23.43 -15.50
C ASP A 226 -15.34 23.99 -14.18
N ALA A 227 -14.85 23.15 -13.29
CA ALA A 227 -14.16 23.58 -12.08
C ALA A 227 -12.90 24.38 -12.42
N MET A 228 -12.07 23.87 -13.33
CA MET A 228 -10.80 24.49 -13.71
C MET A 228 -10.96 25.83 -14.42
N SER A 229 -12.03 26.01 -15.20
CA SER A 229 -12.33 27.30 -15.84
C SER A 229 -12.80 28.37 -14.85
N ARG A 230 -13.34 27.96 -13.70
CA ARG A 230 -13.84 28.87 -12.65
C ARG A 230 -12.78 29.31 -11.66
N VAL A 231 -11.61 28.67 -11.64
CA VAL A 231 -10.56 29.02 -10.70
C VAL A 231 -9.60 30.03 -11.32
N SER A 232 -9.29 31.10 -10.57
CA SER A 232 -8.35 32.14 -11.00
C SER A 232 -6.93 31.58 -11.22
N ALA A 233 -6.30 31.98 -12.34
CA ALA A 233 -4.95 31.57 -12.74
C ALA A 233 -3.83 32.04 -11.78
N GLU A 234 -4.11 33.01 -10.91
CA GLU A 234 -3.09 33.66 -10.07
C GLU A 234 -2.76 32.91 -8.78
N ASN A 235 -3.50 31.86 -8.41
CA ASN A 235 -3.31 31.15 -7.15
C ASN A 235 -3.27 29.62 -7.34
N SER A 236 -2.42 28.93 -6.56
CA SER A 236 -2.36 27.47 -6.53
C SER A 236 -3.74 26.88 -6.20
N VAL A 237 -4.32 26.11 -7.11
CA VAL A 237 -5.66 25.52 -6.96
C VAL A 237 -5.55 24.14 -6.31
N VAL A 238 -6.15 24.00 -5.13
CA VAL A 238 -6.32 22.68 -4.50
C VAL A 238 -7.64 22.08 -5.00
N LEU A 239 -7.62 21.10 -5.90
CA LEU A 239 -8.85 20.44 -6.36
C LEU A 239 -9.24 19.31 -5.40
N ALA A 240 -10.38 19.41 -4.71
CA ALA A 240 -10.92 18.29 -3.95
C ALA A 240 -12.06 17.63 -4.76
N LEU A 241 -11.87 16.39 -5.19
CA LEU A 241 -12.89 15.60 -5.87
C LEU A 241 -13.67 14.80 -4.83
N ILE A 242 -14.89 15.23 -4.50
CA ILE A 242 -15.79 14.41 -3.67
C ILE A 242 -16.59 13.48 -4.56
N GLN A 243 -15.97 12.38 -4.98
CA GLN A 243 -16.73 11.37 -5.70
C GLN A 243 -17.69 10.64 -4.74
N ILE A 244 -18.96 11.06 -4.72
CA ILE A 244 -20.00 10.35 -3.98
C ILE A 244 -20.32 9.08 -4.77
N ILE A 245 -19.85 7.94 -4.25
CA ILE A 245 -20.09 6.63 -4.86
C ILE A 245 -21.26 5.95 -4.15
N VAL A 246 -22.35 5.80 -4.90
CA VAL A 246 -23.38 4.80 -4.64
C VAL A 246 -22.86 3.44 -5.15
N LYS A 247 -22.70 2.50 -4.21
CA LYS A 247 -22.39 1.04 -4.36
C LYS A 247 -20.94 0.62 -4.66
N VAL A 248 -20.52 -0.36 -3.85
CA VAL A 248 -19.15 -0.82 -3.53
C VAL A 248 -18.40 -1.59 -4.65
N ARG A 249 -19.04 -2.03 -5.74
CA ARG A 249 -18.44 -3.04 -6.64
C ARG A 249 -17.66 -2.52 -7.85
N GLU A 250 -17.82 -1.25 -8.25
CA GLU A 250 -17.17 -0.72 -9.48
C GLU A 250 -16.00 0.25 -9.21
N LEU A 251 -15.56 0.36 -7.96
CA LEU A 251 -14.61 1.37 -7.45
C LEU A 251 -13.21 1.33 -8.09
N ASN A 252 -12.60 0.14 -8.19
CA ASN A 252 -11.17 0.01 -8.55
C ASN A 252 -10.87 0.46 -9.99
N PHE A 253 -11.83 0.29 -10.89
CA PHE A 253 -11.69 0.70 -12.28
C PHE A 253 -11.80 2.23 -12.40
N ARG A 254 -12.83 2.83 -11.78
CA ARG A 254 -13.08 4.28 -11.83
C ARG A 254 -11.97 5.09 -11.16
N TYR A 255 -11.46 4.61 -10.01
CA TYR A 255 -10.32 5.20 -9.31
C TYR A 255 -9.07 5.25 -10.19
N LYS A 256 -8.71 4.13 -10.84
CA LYS A 256 -7.56 4.07 -11.77
C LYS A 256 -7.75 5.00 -12.97
N HIS A 257 -8.96 5.11 -13.52
CA HIS A 257 -9.21 5.96 -14.69
C HIS A 257 -9.14 7.46 -14.38
N LEU A 258 -9.67 7.90 -13.23
CA LEU A 258 -9.63 9.31 -12.84
C LEU A 258 -8.23 9.74 -12.37
N THR A 259 -7.54 8.90 -11.59
CA THR A 259 -6.14 9.16 -11.20
C THR A 259 -5.20 9.16 -12.39
N ASN A 260 -5.32 8.20 -13.32
CA ASN A 260 -4.53 8.22 -14.56
C ASN A 260 -4.80 9.48 -15.38
N TRP A 261 -6.04 9.94 -15.51
CA TRP A 261 -6.32 11.13 -16.34
C TRP A 261 -5.78 12.42 -15.72
N VAL A 262 -5.83 12.54 -14.41
CA VAL A 262 -5.38 13.73 -13.68
C VAL A 262 -3.87 13.79 -13.49
N VAL A 263 -3.25 12.66 -13.14
CA VAL A 263 -1.80 12.58 -12.89
C VAL A 263 -1.01 12.58 -14.21
N ILE A 264 -1.64 12.11 -15.31
CA ILE A 264 -1.04 12.07 -16.65
C ILE A 264 -1.51 13.24 -17.52
N ALA A 265 -2.48 14.06 -17.06
CA ALA A 265 -2.82 15.29 -17.78
C ALA A 265 -1.54 16.14 -17.83
N PRO A 266 -0.99 16.37 -19.03
CA PRO A 266 0.15 17.27 -19.18
C PRO A 266 -0.28 18.65 -18.70
N ASP A 267 0.69 19.48 -18.34
CA ASP A 267 0.52 20.92 -18.24
C ASP A 267 -0.48 21.36 -19.32
N ASN A 268 -1.69 21.76 -18.92
CA ASN A 268 -2.61 22.36 -19.87
C ASN A 268 -1.86 23.55 -20.45
N ALA A 269 -1.90 23.72 -21.78
CA ALA A 269 -1.16 24.74 -22.52
C ALA A 269 -1.34 26.18 -21.97
N ASP A 270 -2.33 26.39 -21.09
CA ASP A 270 -2.70 27.64 -20.46
C ASP A 270 -2.02 27.91 -19.10
N GLY A 271 -1.10 27.06 -18.62
CA GLY A 271 -0.32 27.32 -17.41
C GLY A 271 -1.06 27.18 -16.07
N ASN A 272 -2.32 26.72 -16.09
CA ASN A 272 -3.09 26.45 -14.87
C ASN A 272 -2.58 25.18 -14.16
N ARG A 273 -1.80 25.38 -13.09
CA ARG A 273 -1.23 24.32 -12.26
C ARG A 273 -2.27 23.74 -11.29
N LEU A 274 -2.69 22.49 -11.54
CA LEU A 274 -3.37 21.66 -10.55
C LEU A 274 -2.35 21.20 -9.49
N SER A 275 -2.44 21.70 -8.25
CA SER A 275 -1.42 21.36 -7.24
C SER A 275 -1.66 20.01 -6.56
N SER A 276 -2.90 19.54 -6.48
CA SER A 276 -3.26 18.27 -5.82
C SER A 276 -4.71 17.90 -6.10
N ILE A 277 -4.98 16.60 -6.27
CA ILE A 277 -6.32 16.03 -6.39
C ILE A 277 -6.55 15.00 -5.29
N PHE A 278 -7.64 15.17 -4.54
CA PHE A 278 -8.08 14.19 -3.53
C PHE A 278 -9.39 13.57 -3.97
N ILE A 279 -9.46 12.24 -4.06
CA ILE A 279 -10.72 11.51 -4.28
C ILE A 279 -11.12 10.87 -2.95
N GLU A 280 -12.20 11.36 -2.33
CA GLU A 280 -12.69 10.82 -1.07
C GLU A 280 -13.90 9.89 -1.19
N GLU A 281 -13.83 8.77 -0.47
CA GLU A 281 -14.95 7.85 -0.25
C GLU A 281 -15.67 8.22 1.06
N VAL A 282 -16.83 8.87 0.95
CA VAL A 282 -17.69 9.14 2.12
C VAL A 282 -18.57 7.91 2.38
N ARG A 283 -18.24 7.12 3.40
CA ARG A 283 -19.07 5.98 3.87
C ARG A 283 -19.96 6.42 5.04
N THR A 284 -21.27 6.24 4.92
CA THR A 284 -22.18 6.26 6.08
C THR A 284 -22.21 4.86 6.71
N VAL A 285 -21.67 4.71 7.92
CA VAL A 285 -21.76 3.45 8.69
C VAL A 285 -22.66 3.68 9.91
N GLY A 286 -23.97 3.39 9.76
CA GLY A 286 -24.95 3.45 10.86
C GLY A 286 -25.24 4.84 11.43
N ASN A 287 -25.90 4.90 12.61
CA ASN A 287 -26.26 6.13 13.34
C ASN A 287 -25.06 6.93 13.89
N ALA A 288 -23.82 6.53 13.58
CA ALA A 288 -22.62 7.29 13.86
C ALA A 288 -22.07 7.83 12.52
N MET A 289 -22.32 9.11 12.24
CA MET A 289 -21.67 9.83 11.16
C MET A 289 -20.19 10.02 11.52
N SER A 290 -19.34 9.07 11.15
CA SER A 290 -17.91 9.35 10.99
C SER A 290 -17.61 9.27 9.50
N ILE A 291 -17.57 10.41 8.81
CA ILE A 291 -16.88 10.42 7.54
C ILE A 291 -15.40 10.18 7.88
N GLN A 292 -14.76 9.23 7.20
CA GLN A 292 -13.33 9.00 7.34
C GLN A 292 -12.50 10.09 6.63
N VAL A 293 -12.84 11.37 6.85
CA VAL A 293 -12.07 12.58 6.43
C VAL A 293 -10.67 12.62 7.03
N ASN A 294 -10.39 11.68 7.93
CA ASN A 294 -9.10 11.46 8.54
C ASN A 294 -7.99 11.04 7.58
N TYR A 295 -8.20 10.80 6.28
CA TYR A 295 -7.09 10.45 5.39
C TYR A 295 -6.62 11.64 4.53
N PRO A 296 -7.46 12.30 3.73
CA PRO A 296 -6.98 13.24 2.71
C PRO A 296 -6.79 14.67 3.22
N ILE A 297 -7.60 15.12 4.18
CA ILE A 297 -7.27 16.32 4.96
C ILE A 297 -6.12 16.04 5.90
N ARG A 298 -6.04 14.84 6.49
CA ARG A 298 -4.79 14.47 7.15
C ARG A 298 -3.65 14.32 6.17
N VAL A 299 -3.80 14.19 4.85
CA VAL A 299 -2.65 14.13 3.92
C VAL A 299 -2.30 15.53 3.45
N HIS A 300 -3.25 16.39 3.09
CA HIS A 300 -2.96 17.80 2.82
C HIS A 300 -2.46 18.54 4.06
N CYS A 301 -3.07 18.26 5.22
CA CYS A 301 -2.70 18.82 6.51
C CYS A 301 -1.61 18.01 7.26
N ARG A 302 -1.31 16.74 6.92
CA ARG A 302 -0.05 16.05 7.34
C ARG A 302 1.11 16.34 6.41
N ASP A 303 0.94 16.56 5.12
CA ASP A 303 2.02 17.12 4.31
C ASP A 303 2.40 18.51 4.79
N VAL A 304 1.50 19.17 5.54
CA VAL A 304 1.69 20.43 6.28
C VAL A 304 2.18 20.21 7.73
N SER A 305 1.79 19.13 8.42
CA SER A 305 2.18 18.84 9.81
C SER A 305 3.40 17.92 9.99
N ALA A 306 3.76 17.13 8.96
CA ALA A 306 5.04 16.41 8.85
C ALA A 306 6.21 17.37 8.63
N ARG A 307 5.91 18.65 8.36
CA ARG A 307 6.89 19.73 8.26
C ARG A 307 7.42 20.20 9.62
N ALA A 308 6.97 19.64 10.74
CA ALA A 308 7.27 20.08 12.12
C ALA A 308 8.73 19.95 12.61
N TYR A 309 9.70 19.83 11.72
CA TYR A 309 11.11 19.66 12.05
C TYR A 309 11.89 20.96 11.83
N ARG A 310 11.87 21.88 12.81
CA ARG A 310 12.77 23.06 12.78
C ARG A 310 13.99 22.91 13.65
N GLU A 311 13.87 22.34 14.86
CA GLU A 311 14.94 22.49 15.85
C GLU A 311 15.36 21.22 16.62
N ALA A 312 14.69 20.06 16.46
CA ALA A 312 15.34 18.77 16.74
C ALA A 312 16.62 18.56 15.88
N ILE A 313 16.71 19.35 14.81
CA ILE A 313 17.80 19.45 13.84
C ILE A 313 19.02 20.23 14.38
N ASN A 314 18.90 21.03 15.44
CA ASN A 314 19.96 22.01 15.75
C ASN A 314 21.22 21.43 16.42
N ASP A 315 21.18 20.27 17.08
CA ASP A 315 22.39 19.74 17.72
C ASP A 315 23.04 18.62 16.90
N ALA A 316 22.28 17.61 16.46
CA ALA A 316 22.80 16.50 15.64
C ALA A 316 22.91 16.85 14.14
N MET A 317 21.97 17.65 13.60
CA MET A 317 21.90 17.98 12.17
C MET A 317 22.39 19.41 11.84
N SER A 318 22.89 20.19 12.80
CA SER A 318 23.64 21.43 12.48
C SER A 318 24.88 21.16 11.61
N ARG A 319 25.37 19.91 11.64
CA ARG A 319 26.41 19.37 10.76
C ARG A 319 25.91 18.99 9.35
N MET A 320 24.59 18.97 9.13
CA MET A 320 23.91 18.55 7.90
C MET A 320 23.19 19.68 7.16
N LYS A 321 23.57 20.94 7.39
CA LYS A 321 22.96 22.15 6.76
C LYS A 321 23.05 22.20 5.23
N ARG A 322 23.63 21.19 4.58
CA ARG A 322 23.76 21.03 3.11
C ARG A 322 23.56 19.57 2.69
N THR A 323 22.60 18.89 3.30
CA THR A 323 22.29 17.50 3.00
C THR A 323 21.00 17.39 2.20
N MET A 324 21.00 16.57 1.16
CA MET A 324 19.78 16.14 0.46
C MET A 324 19.51 14.69 0.86
N ILE A 325 18.35 14.42 1.47
CA ILE A 325 17.92 13.07 1.82
C ILE A 325 17.14 12.51 0.63
N VAL A 326 17.51 11.32 0.18
CA VAL A 326 16.90 10.65 -0.98
C VAL A 326 16.34 9.29 -0.56
N GLY A 327 15.06 9.07 -0.81
CA GLY A 327 14.38 7.77 -0.68
C GLY A 327 14.10 7.19 -2.06
N TYR A 328 14.37 5.90 -2.24
CA TYR A 328 14.11 5.17 -3.47
C TYR A 328 13.38 3.87 -3.17
N ASP A 329 12.34 3.56 -3.95
CA ASP A 329 11.55 2.34 -3.82
C ASP A 329 11.14 1.79 -5.19
N LEU A 330 10.89 0.48 -5.24
CA LEU A 330 10.43 -0.24 -6.43
C LEU A 330 9.02 -0.78 -6.20
N TYR A 331 8.10 -0.39 -7.08
CA TYR A 331 6.76 -0.96 -7.12
C TYR A 331 6.62 -1.96 -8.26
N HIS A 332 6.22 -3.20 -7.94
CA HIS A 332 5.90 -4.23 -8.92
C HIS A 332 4.39 -4.27 -9.17
N ASP A 333 3.98 -3.96 -10.40
CA ASP A 333 2.57 -3.98 -10.76
C ASP A 333 2.06 -5.42 -10.87
N SER A 334 1.21 -5.84 -9.94
CA SER A 334 0.58 -7.17 -9.94
C SER A 334 -0.40 -7.37 -11.10
N THR A 335 -0.86 -6.29 -11.74
CA THR A 335 -1.78 -6.31 -12.89
C THR A 335 -1.07 -6.30 -14.24
N LEU A 336 0.18 -5.83 -14.29
CA LEU A 336 1.02 -5.83 -15.50
C LEU A 336 2.28 -6.65 -15.26
N ARG A 337 2.20 -7.95 -15.55
CA ARG A 337 3.28 -8.92 -15.33
C ARG A 337 4.59 -8.42 -15.98
N GLY A 338 5.64 -8.29 -15.16
CA GLY A 338 6.97 -7.89 -15.61
C GLY A 338 7.21 -6.37 -15.66
N LYS A 339 6.25 -5.53 -15.28
CA LYS A 339 6.47 -4.08 -15.16
C LYS A 339 6.79 -3.67 -13.73
N THR A 340 7.95 -3.05 -13.56
CA THR A 340 8.37 -2.42 -12.31
C THR A 340 8.47 -0.92 -12.53
N ILE A 341 8.05 -0.13 -11.54
CA ILE A 341 8.23 1.32 -11.52
C ILE A 341 9.16 1.64 -10.36
N GLY A 342 10.24 2.36 -10.64
CA GLY A 342 11.06 2.98 -9.62
C GLY A 342 10.52 4.36 -9.27
N ALA A 343 10.38 4.64 -7.99
CA ALA A 343 9.98 5.93 -7.45
C ALA A 343 11.10 6.49 -6.60
N CYS A 344 11.43 7.78 -6.79
CA CYS A 344 12.41 8.49 -6.00
C CYS A 344 11.79 9.75 -5.41
N VAL A 345 12.14 10.05 -4.17
CA VAL A 345 11.76 11.28 -3.45
C VAL A 345 13.02 11.89 -2.84
N ALA A 346 13.23 13.19 -3.02
CA ALA A 346 14.37 13.92 -2.48
C ALA A 346 13.93 15.20 -1.76
N THR A 347 14.57 15.53 -0.63
CA THR A 347 14.32 16.78 0.10
C THR A 347 14.89 17.99 -0.64
N MET A 348 14.19 19.12 -0.61
CA MET A 348 14.50 20.32 -1.41
C MET A 348 14.76 21.58 -0.59
N ASP A 349 14.64 21.51 0.74
CA ASP A 349 14.88 22.63 1.65
C ASP A 349 15.65 22.17 2.90
N PRO A 350 16.38 23.08 3.57
CA PRO A 350 17.15 22.75 4.78
C PRO A 350 16.30 22.23 5.94
N GLU A 351 15.02 22.54 5.96
CA GLU A 351 14.07 22.04 6.95
C GLU A 351 13.44 20.69 6.58
N TYR A 352 13.79 20.11 5.41
CA TYR A 352 13.31 18.81 4.93
C TYR A 352 11.76 18.72 4.85
N THR A 353 11.12 19.79 4.40
CA THR A 353 9.67 19.93 4.32
C THR A 353 9.13 20.01 2.89
N VAL A 354 10.00 20.25 1.92
CA VAL A 354 9.70 20.30 0.48
C VAL A 354 10.37 19.11 -0.17
N PHE A 355 9.63 18.43 -1.05
CA PHE A 355 10.10 17.21 -1.69
C PHE A 355 9.95 17.31 -3.20
N TYR A 356 10.96 16.83 -3.91
CA TYR A 356 10.89 16.49 -5.33
C TYR A 356 10.62 15.00 -5.47
N SER A 357 9.65 14.63 -6.31
CA SER A 357 9.34 13.23 -6.57
C SER A 357 9.34 12.94 -8.06
N GLN A 358 9.87 11.78 -8.45
CA GLN A 358 9.87 11.33 -9.84
C GLN A 358 9.69 9.81 -9.90
N THR A 359 9.03 9.33 -10.96
CA THR A 359 8.87 7.90 -11.24
C THR A 359 9.39 7.56 -12.63
N ARG A 360 9.92 6.34 -12.80
CA ARG A 360 10.35 5.82 -14.11
C ARG A 360 10.10 4.32 -14.22
N PRO A 361 9.80 3.81 -15.43
CA PRO A 361 9.86 2.37 -15.70
C PRO A 361 11.22 1.79 -15.30
N HIS A 362 11.20 0.57 -14.80
CA HIS A 362 12.37 -0.14 -14.34
C HIS A 362 12.35 -1.57 -14.88
N GLU A 363 13.42 -1.96 -15.56
CA GLU A 363 13.48 -3.23 -16.30
C GLU A 363 13.82 -4.41 -15.39
N ASN A 364 14.68 -4.20 -14.38
CA ASN A 364 15.17 -5.28 -13.51
C ASN A 364 14.73 -5.11 -12.05
N PRO A 365 13.72 -5.85 -11.55
CA PRO A 365 13.14 -5.66 -10.22
C PRO A 365 14.10 -5.90 -9.04
N THR A 366 15.27 -6.49 -9.27
CA THR A 366 16.21 -6.87 -8.21
C THR A 366 17.43 -5.95 -8.10
N GLU A 367 17.57 -4.99 -9.01
CA GLU A 367 18.73 -4.09 -9.07
C GLU A 367 18.31 -2.63 -8.90
N LEU A 368 19.23 -1.78 -8.45
CA LEU A 368 19.01 -0.33 -8.40
C LEU A 368 19.02 0.30 -9.82
N GLY A 369 19.62 -0.40 -10.79
CA GLY A 369 19.75 -0.01 -12.20
C GLY A 369 20.36 1.38 -12.41
N THR A 370 20.18 1.93 -13.62
CA THR A 370 20.64 3.29 -13.98
C THR A 370 19.70 4.39 -13.49
N ASN A 371 18.51 4.02 -13.04
CA ASN A 371 17.47 4.93 -12.60
C ASN A 371 17.90 5.76 -11.38
N LEU A 372 18.61 5.16 -10.41
CA LEU A 372 19.07 5.87 -9.22
C LEU A 372 19.97 7.07 -9.58
N GLY A 373 20.95 6.86 -10.46
CA GLY A 373 21.85 7.92 -10.91
C GLY A 373 21.11 9.04 -11.65
N PHE A 374 20.10 8.69 -12.46
CA PHE A 374 19.24 9.68 -13.09
C PHE A 374 18.45 10.49 -12.05
N PHE A 375 17.83 9.83 -11.08
CA PHE A 375 17.03 10.51 -10.06
C PHE A 375 17.86 11.46 -9.19
N ILE A 376 19.06 11.04 -8.77
CA ILE A 376 19.96 11.89 -7.99
C ILE A 376 20.36 13.13 -8.79
N ARG A 377 20.68 12.99 -10.08
CA ARG A 377 21.01 14.14 -10.95
C ARG A 377 19.82 15.08 -11.10
N SER A 378 18.62 14.55 -11.33
CA SER A 378 17.39 15.35 -11.44
C SER A 378 17.08 16.10 -10.16
N GLY A 379 17.18 15.43 -9.00
CA GLY A 379 16.96 16.05 -7.69
C GLY A 379 17.98 17.17 -7.41
N PHE A 380 19.27 16.93 -7.71
CA PHE A 380 20.31 17.93 -7.55
C PHE A 380 20.13 19.13 -8.48
N LEU A 381 19.74 18.89 -9.75
CA LEU A 381 19.48 19.97 -10.70
C LEU A 381 18.29 20.85 -10.23
N MET A 382 17.23 20.24 -9.71
CA MET A 382 16.08 20.99 -9.16
C MET A 382 16.48 21.83 -7.96
N LEU A 383 17.37 21.33 -7.10
CA LEU A 383 17.90 22.09 -5.96
C LEU A 383 18.73 23.31 -6.38
N LEU A 384 19.33 23.31 -7.58
CA LEU A 384 20.08 24.45 -8.12
C LEU A 384 19.18 25.53 -8.75
N ILE A 385 17.96 25.16 -9.14
CA ILE A 385 16.99 26.04 -9.80
C ILE A 385 16.10 26.77 -8.78
N LEU A 386 15.87 26.15 -7.62
CA LEU A 386 15.14 26.70 -6.47
C LEU A 386 16.05 27.54 -5.59
#